data_AF-A0A7V4QNT7-F1
#
_entry.id   AF-A0A7V4QNT7-F1
#
_cell.length_a   1.000
_cell.length_b   1.000
_cell.length_c   1.000
_cell.angle_alpha   90.00
_cell.angle_beta   90.00
_cell.angle_gamma   90.00
#
_symmetry.space_group_name_H-M   'P 1'
#
loop_
_entity.id
_entity.type
_entity.pdbx_description
1 polymer ?
#
loop_
_entity_poly.entity_id
_entity_poly.type
_entity_poly.pdbx_seq_one_letter_code
_entity_poly.pdbx_strand_id
1 'polypeptide(L)'
;MSFVTAVAQTMSSNMAKEQKTKLQKYKCKICGKQFVPERIKKPKKHIHGNCPLCTSRLDIRKSNKNSIQLRCSKRCGFTISYNKKLKKFYYQALNQKNFFKLPKFFKFPYEMILYALRLYFVHKLSLRNIKKELKIRFPNLKTPSHVSILKWTNKLSYLASLALINKKFILTNEWFIWSTDETVIKVNGIKYYLIVVMDYNSGCILSWFLSPTRDAQAIAYTLNLAVQLTNSTPSIIISDHAQNIKLAVKYTLTSCQHIQTDIYSPSKLSNNKLERFFSNIKSKLKQRNGFKSEISAIAYLTIFFIAHNLKIISNIKQASLNTLLNQLSIPILRGLLLCVAF
;
A
#
# COMPACT_ATOMS: atom_id res chain seq x y z
N MET A 1 -28.29 -36.51 25.73
CA MET A 1 -26.99 -37.09 26.18
C MET A 1 -26.09 -37.19 24.96
N SER A 2 -24.96 -36.48 24.96
CA SER A 2 -24.07 -36.37 23.80
C SER A 2 -23.40 -37.71 23.48
N PHE A 3 -23.11 -37.98 22.20
CA PHE A 3 -22.39 -39.13 21.65
C PHE A 3 -21.06 -39.50 22.39
N VAL A 4 -20.59 -38.61 23.26
CA VAL A 4 -19.38 -38.73 24.08
C VAL A 4 -19.55 -39.77 25.19
N THR A 5 -20.75 -39.97 25.75
CA THR A 5 -20.94 -40.93 26.86
C THR A 5 -20.99 -42.40 26.40
N ALA A 6 -21.37 -42.69 25.16
CA ALA A 6 -21.45 -44.07 24.65
C ALA A 6 -20.07 -44.69 24.29
N VAL A 7 -19.08 -43.87 23.93
CA VAL A 7 -17.74 -44.36 23.54
C VAL A 7 -16.86 -44.66 24.77
N ALA A 8 -17.18 -44.09 25.93
CA ALA A 8 -16.37 -44.23 27.15
C ALA A 8 -16.34 -45.68 27.71
N GLN A 9 -17.36 -46.50 27.43
CA GLN A 9 -17.44 -47.87 27.96
C GLN A 9 -16.61 -48.91 27.18
N THR A 10 -16.13 -48.61 25.97
CA THR A 10 -15.41 -49.57 25.09
C THR A 10 -13.88 -49.33 25.02
N MET A 11 -13.37 -48.41 25.84
CA MET A 11 -11.99 -47.92 25.79
C MET A 11 -11.23 -48.28 27.08
N SER A 12 -9.94 -48.59 26.99
CA SER A 12 -9.07 -48.66 28.18
C SER A 12 -8.28 -47.35 28.35
N SER A 13 -8.34 -46.78 29.55
CA SER A 13 -7.66 -45.53 29.93
C SER A 13 -6.23 -45.72 30.44
N ASN A 14 -5.77 -46.95 30.66
CA ASN A 14 -4.49 -47.25 31.34
C ASN A 14 -3.25 -47.21 30.42
N MET A 15 -3.23 -46.39 29.36
CA MET A 15 -2.02 -46.22 28.57
C MET A 15 -1.23 -44.97 28.99
N ALA A 16 0.10 -45.07 28.88
CA ALA A 16 0.98 -43.94 29.15
C ALA A 16 0.68 -42.75 28.23
N LYS A 17 0.83 -41.54 28.77
CA LYS A 17 0.69 -40.29 28.01
C LYS A 17 1.70 -40.24 26.87
N GLU A 18 1.32 -39.63 25.75
CA GLU A 18 2.22 -39.46 24.61
C GLU A 18 3.37 -38.51 24.95
N GLN A 19 4.63 -38.96 24.83
CA GLN A 19 5.80 -38.16 25.25
C GLN A 19 5.89 -36.76 24.60
N LYS A 20 5.46 -36.62 23.33
CA LYS A 20 5.55 -35.33 22.60
C LYS A 20 4.47 -34.32 22.96
N THR A 21 3.27 -34.77 23.30
CA THR A 21 2.11 -33.89 23.51
C THR A 21 1.62 -33.91 24.95
N LYS A 22 2.08 -34.87 25.76
CA LYS A 22 1.62 -35.21 27.12
C LYS A 22 0.12 -35.49 27.23
N LEU A 23 -0.57 -35.73 26.11
CA LEU A 23 -1.99 -36.06 26.07
C LEU A 23 -2.23 -37.54 26.37
N GLN A 24 -3.40 -37.85 26.92
CA GLN A 24 -3.81 -39.20 27.27
C GLN A 24 -4.01 -40.05 26.00
N LYS A 25 -3.34 -41.21 25.93
CA LYS A 25 -3.58 -42.19 24.87
C LYS A 25 -4.66 -43.17 25.31
N TYR A 26 -5.50 -43.57 24.36
CA TYR A 26 -6.51 -44.60 24.56
C TYR A 26 -6.27 -45.73 23.57
N LYS A 27 -6.59 -46.96 23.98
CA LYS A 27 -6.58 -48.14 23.12
C LYS A 27 -8.01 -48.66 22.98
N CYS A 28 -8.45 -48.83 21.75
CA CYS A 28 -9.72 -49.49 21.49
C CYS A 28 -9.62 -50.96 21.92
N LYS A 29 -10.55 -51.45 22.75
CA LYS A 29 -10.55 -52.84 23.22
C LYS A 29 -10.88 -53.86 22.13
N ILE A 30 -11.57 -53.43 21.07
CA ILE A 30 -12.04 -54.30 19.97
C ILE A 30 -10.96 -54.49 18.89
N CYS A 31 -10.40 -53.39 18.38
CA CYS A 31 -9.42 -53.45 17.27
C CYS A 31 -7.97 -53.20 17.68
N GLY A 32 -7.71 -52.96 18.97
CA GLY A 32 -6.36 -52.72 19.51
C GLY A 32 -5.69 -51.41 19.07
N LYS A 33 -6.34 -50.60 18.24
CA LYS A 33 -5.77 -49.37 17.69
C LYS A 33 -5.68 -48.28 18.75
N GLN A 34 -4.52 -47.60 18.78
CA GLN A 34 -4.24 -46.51 19.72
C GLN A 34 -4.58 -45.16 19.09
N PHE A 35 -5.16 -44.23 19.86
CA PHE A 35 -5.41 -42.86 19.42
C PHE A 35 -5.41 -41.86 20.57
N VAL A 36 -5.37 -40.58 20.22
CA VAL A 36 -5.41 -39.43 21.15
C VAL A 36 -6.54 -38.51 20.68
N PRO A 37 -7.66 -38.38 21.43
CA PRO A 37 -8.88 -37.70 20.99
C PRO A 37 -8.69 -36.22 20.62
N GLU A 38 -7.85 -35.49 21.36
CA GLU A 38 -7.65 -34.04 21.19
C GLU A 38 -6.60 -33.68 20.12
N ARG A 39 -6.15 -34.64 19.31
CA ARG A 39 -5.14 -34.36 18.28
C ARG A 39 -5.76 -33.61 17.10
N ILE A 40 -5.85 -32.28 17.22
CA ILE A 40 -6.25 -31.40 16.12
C ILE A 40 -5.19 -31.52 15.00
N LYS A 41 -5.56 -32.12 13.86
CA LYS A 41 -4.71 -32.11 12.65
C LYS A 41 -4.58 -30.66 12.17
N LYS A 42 -3.41 -30.05 12.39
CA LYS A 42 -3.12 -28.72 11.82
C LYS A 42 -3.15 -28.85 10.28
N PRO A 43 -3.97 -28.05 9.56
CA PRO A 43 -3.96 -28.07 8.11
C PRO A 43 -2.56 -27.73 7.60
N LYS A 44 -2.06 -28.47 6.59
CA LYS A 44 -0.78 -28.15 5.94
C LYS A 44 -0.90 -26.77 5.30
N LYS A 45 -0.25 -25.76 5.89
CA LYS A 45 -0.26 -24.40 5.35
C LYS A 45 0.50 -24.37 4.03
N HIS A 46 -0.20 -24.17 2.92
CA HIS A 46 0.43 -23.78 1.66
C HIS A 46 1.05 -22.40 1.84
N ILE A 47 2.39 -22.33 1.91
CA ILE A 47 3.15 -21.10 2.21
C ILE A 47 2.79 -19.94 1.26
N HIS A 48 2.37 -20.29 0.05
CA HIS A 48 2.16 -19.40 -1.08
C HIS A 48 0.70 -19.30 -1.55
N GLY A 49 -0.22 -20.05 -0.92
CA GLY A 49 -1.64 -20.04 -1.26
C GLY A 49 -1.98 -20.76 -2.58
N ASN A 50 -3.21 -20.52 -3.05
CA ASN A 50 -3.81 -21.15 -4.21
C ASN A 50 -3.91 -20.15 -5.37
N CYS A 51 -3.94 -20.67 -6.59
CA CYS A 51 -4.11 -19.92 -7.82
C CYS A 51 -5.51 -19.32 -7.83
N PRO A 52 -5.63 -18.00 -8.04
CA PRO A 52 -6.93 -17.34 -8.06
C PRO A 52 -7.76 -17.68 -9.30
N LEU A 53 -7.16 -18.19 -10.38
CA LEU A 53 -7.88 -18.53 -11.60
C LEU A 53 -8.52 -19.92 -11.57
N CYS A 54 -7.86 -20.89 -10.94
CA CYS A 54 -8.29 -22.29 -11.03
C CYS A 54 -8.11 -23.07 -9.72
N THR A 55 -7.96 -22.33 -8.61
CA THR A 55 -7.83 -22.81 -7.21
C THR A 55 -6.71 -23.82 -6.92
N SER A 56 -5.91 -24.15 -7.94
CA SER A 56 -4.79 -25.08 -7.89
C SER A 56 -3.60 -24.49 -7.13
N ARG A 57 -2.62 -25.29 -6.72
CA ARG A 57 -1.47 -24.81 -5.94
C ARG A 57 -0.60 -23.82 -6.73
N LEU A 58 -0.02 -22.84 -6.03
CA LEU A 58 1.05 -21.99 -6.56
C LEU A 58 2.42 -22.56 -6.22
N ASP A 59 3.26 -22.76 -7.24
CA ASP A 59 4.63 -23.25 -7.13
C ASP A 59 5.65 -22.18 -7.46
N ILE A 60 6.83 -22.25 -6.83
CA ILE A 60 7.90 -21.26 -7.03
C ILE A 60 8.48 -21.44 -8.43
N ARG A 61 8.39 -20.40 -9.26
CA ARG A 61 9.01 -20.34 -10.59
C ARG A 61 10.42 -19.75 -10.52
N LYS A 62 10.60 -18.65 -9.78
CA LYS A 62 11.91 -17.99 -9.56
C LYS A 62 11.96 -17.37 -8.16
N SER A 63 13.12 -17.33 -7.52
CA SER A 63 13.31 -16.66 -6.24
C SER A 63 14.65 -15.94 -6.21
N ASN A 64 14.62 -14.65 -5.85
CA ASN A 64 15.80 -13.82 -5.66
C ASN A 64 15.83 -13.29 -4.21
N LYS A 65 16.90 -12.54 -3.86
CA LYS A 65 17.06 -11.91 -2.53
C LYS A 65 15.88 -11.01 -2.13
N ASN A 66 15.22 -10.37 -3.11
CA ASN A 66 14.17 -9.38 -2.87
C ASN A 66 12.77 -9.84 -3.32
N SER A 67 12.63 -10.84 -4.20
CA SER A 67 11.34 -11.23 -4.77
C SER A 67 11.20 -12.74 -4.91
N ILE A 68 9.95 -13.21 -4.95
CA ILE A 68 9.61 -14.58 -5.34
C ILE A 68 8.52 -14.53 -6.41
N GLN A 69 8.75 -15.22 -7.52
CA GLN A 69 7.80 -15.43 -8.58
C GLN A 69 7.21 -16.82 -8.43
N LEU A 70 5.89 -16.92 -8.33
CA LEU A 70 5.16 -18.17 -8.34
C LEU A 70 4.38 -18.33 -9.66
N ARG A 71 4.09 -19.57 -10.02
CA ARG A 71 3.25 -19.95 -11.15
C ARG A 71 2.21 -20.96 -10.68
N CYS A 72 1.03 -20.91 -11.27
CA CYS A 72 0.02 -21.95 -11.07
C CYS A 72 0.52 -23.31 -11.56
N SER A 73 0.27 -24.35 -10.76
CA SER A 73 0.63 -25.72 -11.08
C SER A 73 -0.17 -26.29 -12.26
N LYS A 74 -1.45 -25.93 -12.38
CA LYS A 74 -2.26 -26.20 -13.59
C LYS A 74 -2.05 -25.08 -14.59
N ARG A 75 -1.81 -25.42 -15.86
CA ARG A 75 -1.35 -24.56 -16.98
C ARG A 75 -2.26 -23.38 -17.38
N CYS A 76 -3.06 -22.79 -16.49
CA CYS A 76 -3.87 -21.59 -16.75
C CYS A 76 -3.05 -20.30 -16.95
N GLY A 77 -1.72 -20.40 -17.07
CA GLY A 77 -0.83 -19.27 -17.32
C GLY A 77 -0.59 -18.33 -16.14
N PHE A 78 -1.32 -18.45 -15.02
CA PHE A 78 -1.21 -17.52 -13.90
C PHE A 78 0.19 -17.53 -13.30
N THR A 79 0.80 -16.35 -13.22
CA THR A 79 2.04 -16.08 -12.49
C THR A 79 1.88 -14.86 -11.60
N ILE A 80 2.49 -14.91 -10.42
CA ILE A 80 2.48 -13.87 -9.38
C ILE A 80 3.93 -13.60 -8.99
N SER A 81 4.34 -12.35 -8.77
CA SER A 81 5.68 -12.06 -8.23
C SER A 81 5.60 -11.09 -7.07
N TYR A 82 5.81 -11.55 -5.84
CA TYR A 82 5.75 -10.64 -4.68
C TYR A 82 7.12 -10.44 -4.03
N ASN A 83 7.32 -9.23 -3.51
CA ASN A 83 8.56 -8.86 -2.81
C ASN A 83 8.46 -9.19 -1.32
N LYS A 84 9.48 -9.91 -0.83
CA LYS A 84 9.55 -10.40 0.55
C LYS A 84 9.62 -9.26 1.57
N LYS A 85 10.19 -8.11 1.20
CA LYS A 85 10.33 -6.89 2.01
C LYS A 85 9.06 -6.03 2.01
N LEU A 86 8.34 -5.97 0.89
CA LEU A 86 7.17 -5.09 0.76
C LEU A 86 5.98 -5.58 1.61
N LYS A 87 5.71 -6.89 1.62
CA LYS A 87 4.70 -7.48 2.53
C LYS A 87 5.05 -7.23 4.00
N LYS A 88 6.35 -7.30 4.35
CA LYS A 88 6.85 -6.99 5.70
C LYS A 88 6.66 -5.50 6.03
N PHE A 89 6.89 -4.59 5.09
CA PHE A 89 6.66 -3.15 5.28
C PHE A 89 5.19 -2.83 5.56
N TYR A 90 4.24 -3.28 4.72
CA TYR A 90 2.81 -3.03 4.95
C TYR A 90 2.32 -3.74 6.23
N TYR A 91 2.75 -4.98 6.49
CA TYR A 91 2.42 -5.70 7.72
C TYR A 91 2.99 -5.04 8.98
N GLN A 92 4.20 -4.47 8.92
CA GLN A 92 4.82 -3.73 10.03
C GLN A 92 4.19 -2.34 10.23
N ALA A 93 3.79 -1.67 9.15
CA ALA A 93 3.11 -0.38 9.22
C ALA A 93 1.70 -0.51 9.83
N LEU A 94 1.00 -1.63 9.55
CA LEU A 94 -0.37 -1.88 10.02
C LEU A 94 -0.44 -2.50 11.42
N ASN A 95 0.53 -3.35 11.82
CA ASN A 95 0.41 -4.17 13.06
C ASN A 95 1.29 -3.72 14.24
N GLN A 96 2.04 -2.62 14.14
CA GLN A 96 2.81 -2.13 15.29
C GLN A 96 1.93 -1.36 16.29
N LYS A 97 1.51 -2.04 17.36
CA LYS A 97 0.87 -1.44 18.56
C LYS A 97 1.75 -0.40 19.31
N ASN A 98 3.02 -0.26 18.94
CA ASN A 98 3.99 0.69 19.53
C ASN A 98 4.29 1.92 18.63
N PHE A 99 3.46 2.20 17.63
CA PHE A 99 3.68 3.33 16.72
C PHE A 99 3.42 4.71 17.36
N PHE A 100 2.73 4.75 18.51
CA PHE A 100 2.42 5.95 19.28
C PHE A 100 3.38 6.15 20.46
N LYS A 101 4.65 6.41 20.18
CA LYS A 101 5.27 7.57 20.82
C LYS A 101 5.17 8.70 19.81
N LEU A 102 4.27 9.65 20.07
CA LEU A 102 4.27 10.94 19.37
C LEU A 102 5.74 11.36 19.22
N PRO A 103 6.19 11.71 18.00
CA PRO A 103 7.57 12.16 17.84
C PRO A 103 7.87 13.26 18.83
N LYS A 104 9.04 13.18 19.45
CA LYS A 104 9.75 14.37 19.91
C LYS A 104 10.12 15.23 18.68
N PHE A 105 9.13 15.78 17.98
CA PHE A 105 9.35 16.92 17.06
C PHE A 105 9.93 18.08 17.89
N PHE A 106 9.52 18.18 19.15
CA PHE A 106 9.93 19.16 20.17
C PHE A 106 11.43 19.30 20.46
N LYS A 107 12.31 18.44 19.91
CA LYS A 107 13.76 18.69 20.02
C LYS A 107 14.22 19.89 19.18
N PHE A 108 13.43 20.27 18.16
CA PHE A 108 13.70 21.41 17.31
C PHE A 108 12.43 22.25 17.14
N PRO A 109 12.54 23.58 16.98
CA PRO A 109 11.38 24.43 16.80
C PRO A 109 10.55 24.02 15.58
N TYR A 110 9.25 24.21 15.71
CA TYR A 110 8.28 23.83 14.67
C TYR A 110 8.57 24.51 13.33
N GLU A 111 8.90 25.81 13.36
CA GLU A 111 9.25 26.60 12.18
C GLU A 111 10.43 26.01 11.41
N MET A 112 11.47 25.56 12.12
CA MET A 112 12.63 24.89 11.51
C MET A 112 12.22 23.61 10.80
N ILE A 113 11.35 22.81 11.42
CA ILE A 113 10.86 21.56 10.83
C ILE A 113 10.03 21.86 9.58
N LEU A 114 9.09 22.80 9.64
CA LEU A 114 8.29 23.20 8.48
C LEU A 114 9.16 23.69 7.33
N TYR A 115 10.12 24.56 7.62
CA TYR A 115 11.02 25.11 6.61
C TYR A 115 11.85 23.98 5.96
N ALA A 116 12.40 23.07 6.75
CA ALA A 116 13.12 21.90 6.25
C ALA A 116 12.26 21.03 5.32
N LEU A 117 11.01 20.77 5.70
CA LEU A 117 10.09 19.95 4.93
C LEU A 117 9.62 20.65 3.66
N ARG A 118 9.41 21.97 3.69
CA ARG A 118 9.14 22.78 2.48
C ARG A 118 10.30 22.69 1.49
N LEU A 119 11.54 22.89 1.96
CA LEU A 119 12.73 22.72 1.13
C LEU A 119 12.84 21.31 0.53
N TYR A 120 12.41 20.28 1.26
CA TYR A 120 12.45 18.90 0.79
C TYR A 120 11.38 18.56 -0.26
N PHE A 121 10.11 18.90 0.01
CA PHE A 121 8.97 18.50 -0.84
C PHE A 121 8.74 19.46 -2.00
N VAL A 122 8.88 20.77 -1.76
CA VAL A 122 8.59 21.83 -2.76
C VAL A 122 9.85 22.16 -3.56
N HIS A 123 10.92 22.55 -2.87
CA HIS A 123 12.16 23.02 -3.52
C HIS A 123 13.13 21.88 -3.89
N LYS A 124 12.78 20.63 -3.56
CA LYS A 124 13.48 19.41 -3.96
C LYS A 124 14.96 19.38 -3.57
N LEU A 125 15.36 20.11 -2.53
CA LEU A 125 16.74 20.15 -2.07
C LEU A 125 17.20 18.80 -1.51
N SER A 126 18.49 18.51 -1.66
CA SER A 126 19.10 17.35 -1.00
C SER A 126 19.11 17.55 0.52
N LEU A 127 19.04 16.46 1.30
CA LEU A 127 19.06 16.55 2.77
C LEU A 127 20.32 17.26 3.32
N ARG A 128 21.43 17.20 2.56
CA ARG A 128 22.68 17.91 2.90
C ARG A 128 22.55 19.40 2.64
N ASN A 129 21.94 19.81 1.52
CA ASN A 129 21.67 21.21 1.22
C ASN A 129 20.66 21.79 2.21
N ILE A 130 19.60 21.05 2.54
CA ILE A 130 18.64 21.47 3.58
C ILE A 130 19.35 21.71 4.91
N LYS A 131 20.26 20.82 5.33
CA LYS A 131 21.06 21.05 6.55
C LYS A 131 21.82 22.38 6.49
N LYS A 132 22.41 22.75 5.34
CA LYS A 132 23.12 24.03 5.16
C LYS A 132 22.15 25.21 5.26
N GLU A 133 21.02 25.14 4.56
CA GLU A 133 19.96 26.17 4.63
C GLU A 133 19.44 26.38 6.06
N LEU A 134 19.25 25.29 6.82
CA LEU A 134 18.82 25.39 8.22
C LEU A 134 19.87 26.05 9.12
N LYS A 135 21.15 25.83 8.85
CA LYS A 135 22.23 26.49 9.61
C LYS A 135 22.25 28.00 9.35
N ILE A 136 22.03 28.41 8.10
CA ILE A 136 22.01 29.84 7.70
C ILE A 136 20.74 30.52 8.26
N ARG A 137 19.57 29.89 8.10
CA ARG A 137 18.29 30.48 8.50
C ARG A 137 18.10 30.55 10.02
N PHE A 138 18.67 29.62 10.76
CA PHE A 138 18.51 29.50 12.22
C PHE A 138 19.87 29.44 12.93
N PRO A 139 20.67 30.52 12.89
CA PRO A 139 22.06 30.52 13.36
C PRO A 139 22.18 30.26 14.87
N ASN A 140 21.17 30.70 15.65
CA ASN A 140 21.14 30.59 17.10
C ASN A 140 20.60 29.23 17.60
N LEU A 141 20.25 28.33 16.68
CA LEU A 141 19.67 27.03 17.01
C LEU A 141 20.61 25.89 16.63
N LYS A 142 20.55 24.79 17.39
CA LYS A 142 21.28 23.57 17.06
C LYS A 142 20.91 23.11 15.64
N THR A 143 21.91 22.90 14.80
CA THR A 143 21.67 22.40 13.44
C THR A 143 21.30 20.91 13.46
N PRO A 144 20.18 20.49 12.87
CA PRO A 144 19.81 19.09 12.79
C PRO A 144 20.72 18.32 11.80
N SER A 145 20.85 17.02 12.00
CA SER A 145 21.54 16.16 11.03
C SER A 145 20.64 15.88 9.81
N HIS A 146 21.25 15.52 8.68
CA HIS A 146 20.51 15.11 7.49
C HIS A 146 19.63 13.86 7.73
N VAL A 147 20.01 13.00 8.69
CA VAL A 147 19.21 11.85 9.14
C VAL A 147 17.98 12.30 9.94
N SER A 148 18.11 13.32 10.79
CA SER A 148 16.98 13.90 11.52
C SER A 148 15.96 14.50 10.55
N ILE A 149 16.43 15.23 9.54
CA ILE A 149 15.57 15.81 8.49
C ILE A 149 14.82 14.69 7.75
N LEU A 150 15.51 13.60 7.36
CA LEU A 150 14.86 12.45 6.71
C LEU A 150 13.81 11.77 7.62
N LYS A 151 14.06 11.71 8.94
CA LYS A 151 13.07 11.18 9.89
C LYS A 151 11.84 12.09 9.94
N TRP A 152 11.99 13.40 9.85
CA TRP A 152 10.86 14.33 9.78
C TRP A 152 10.02 14.10 8.51
N THR A 153 10.65 13.95 7.34
CA THR A 153 9.94 13.74 6.07
C THR A 153 9.13 12.44 6.09
N ASN A 154 9.74 11.34 6.55
CA ASN A 154 9.08 10.03 6.63
C ASN A 154 7.92 10.07 7.62
N LYS A 155 8.12 10.73 8.76
CA LYS A 155 7.11 10.76 9.82
C LYS A 155 5.93 11.64 9.47
N LEU A 156 6.18 12.77 8.83
CA LEU A 156 5.13 13.62 8.30
C LEU A 156 4.29 12.86 7.27
N SER A 157 4.93 12.17 6.33
CA SER A 157 4.20 11.36 5.34
C SER A 157 3.27 10.35 6.01
N TYR A 158 3.71 9.70 7.07
CA TYR A 158 2.88 8.77 7.82
C TYR A 158 1.69 9.47 8.49
N LEU A 159 1.91 10.60 9.16
CA LEU A 159 0.82 11.38 9.77
C LEU A 159 -0.17 11.88 8.73
N ALA A 160 0.33 12.32 7.57
CA ALA A 160 -0.47 12.75 6.44
C ALA A 160 -1.33 11.61 5.88
N SER A 161 -0.74 10.41 5.73
CA SER A 161 -1.51 9.24 5.30
C SER A 161 -2.62 8.91 6.28
N LEU A 162 -2.37 8.88 7.59
CA LEU A 162 -3.43 8.59 8.57
C LEU A 162 -4.55 9.63 8.56
N ALA A 163 -4.19 10.91 8.53
CA ALA A 163 -5.16 11.99 8.68
C ALA A 163 -6.06 12.15 7.45
N LEU A 164 -5.60 11.72 6.28
CA LEU A 164 -6.32 11.86 5.01
C LEU A 164 -6.90 10.55 4.49
N ILE A 165 -6.37 9.39 4.90
CA ILE A 165 -6.99 8.07 4.64
C ILE A 165 -8.25 7.87 5.50
N ASN A 166 -8.25 8.34 6.75
CA ASN A 166 -9.37 8.10 7.68
C ASN A 166 -10.51 9.10 7.56
N LYS A 167 -10.34 10.18 6.79
CA LYS A 167 -11.41 11.14 6.56
C LYS A 167 -12.00 10.85 5.19
N LYS A 168 -13.33 10.96 5.08
CA LYS A 168 -14.07 11.21 3.82
C LYS A 168 -13.64 12.57 3.25
N PHE A 169 -12.33 12.76 3.08
CA PHE A 169 -11.73 14.01 2.72
C PHE A 169 -11.84 14.10 1.21
N ILE A 170 -13.04 14.52 0.86
CA ILE A 170 -13.50 15.01 -0.42
C ILE A 170 -13.69 13.93 -1.43
N LEU A 171 -14.78 13.24 -1.16
CA LEU A 171 -15.17 12.13 -1.93
C LEU A 171 -16.71 12.26 -2.09
N THR A 172 -17.17 12.97 -3.15
CA THR A 172 -18.55 12.94 -3.69
C THR A 172 -18.98 11.51 -4.08
N ASN A 173 -20.26 11.18 -3.95
CA ASN A 173 -20.77 9.84 -4.29
C ASN A 173 -20.78 9.52 -5.80
N GLU A 174 -19.95 10.17 -6.62
CA GLU A 174 -20.04 10.22 -8.08
C GLU A 174 -18.76 9.77 -8.82
N TRP A 175 -17.88 8.96 -8.22
CA TRP A 175 -16.74 8.38 -8.99
C TRP A 175 -17.13 7.11 -9.71
N PHE A 176 -17.97 7.28 -10.71
CA PHE A 176 -18.41 6.19 -11.56
C PHE A 176 -17.38 5.80 -12.62
N ILE A 177 -16.43 6.69 -12.96
CA ILE A 177 -15.42 6.42 -14.01
C ILE A 177 -14.03 6.50 -13.42
N TRP A 178 -13.33 5.37 -13.35
CA TRP A 178 -11.95 5.30 -12.89
C TRP A 178 -11.00 5.11 -14.06
N SER A 179 -9.76 5.57 -13.91
CA SER A 179 -8.66 5.32 -14.82
C SER A 179 -7.51 4.69 -14.04
N THR A 180 -6.89 3.66 -14.60
CA THR A 180 -5.77 2.96 -13.96
C THR A 180 -4.66 2.66 -14.96
N ASP A 181 -3.43 2.87 -14.52
CA ASP A 181 -2.23 2.58 -15.30
C ASP A 181 -1.02 2.47 -14.37
N GLU A 182 0.12 2.04 -14.91
CA GLU A 182 1.38 1.95 -14.21
C GLU A 182 2.50 2.76 -14.86
N THR A 183 3.46 3.18 -14.05
CA THR A 183 4.66 3.83 -14.57
C THR A 183 5.92 3.44 -13.84
N VAL A 184 7.05 3.45 -14.54
CA VAL A 184 8.34 3.08 -13.96
C VAL A 184 8.98 4.26 -13.25
N ILE A 185 9.38 4.06 -11.99
CA ILE A 185 10.25 4.96 -11.23
C ILE A 185 11.48 4.21 -10.73
N LYS A 186 12.59 4.90 -10.48
CA LYS A 186 13.83 4.28 -9.96
C LYS A 186 13.97 4.53 -8.46
N VAL A 187 14.18 3.46 -7.69
CA VAL A 187 14.53 3.49 -6.26
C VAL A 187 15.82 2.71 -6.07
N ASN A 188 16.84 3.40 -5.58
CA ASN A 188 18.20 2.91 -5.39
C ASN A 188 18.77 2.25 -6.66
N GLY A 189 18.55 2.88 -7.81
CA GLY A 189 18.94 2.35 -9.12
C GLY A 189 18.05 1.21 -9.66
N ILE A 190 17.15 0.65 -8.84
CA ILE A 190 16.26 -0.46 -9.21
C ILE A 190 14.93 0.08 -9.72
N LYS A 191 14.37 -0.56 -10.75
CA LYS A 191 13.04 -0.21 -11.31
C LYS A 191 11.93 -0.65 -10.35
N TYR A 192 11.00 0.26 -10.07
CA TYR A 192 9.73 0.01 -9.41
C TYR A 192 8.61 0.50 -10.34
N TYR A 193 7.43 -0.08 -10.17
CA TYR A 193 6.20 0.19 -10.89
C TYR A 193 5.25 0.90 -9.94
N LEU A 194 5.04 2.18 -10.18
CA LEU A 194 4.04 3.01 -9.51
C LEU A 194 2.72 2.82 -10.23
N ILE A 195 1.77 2.16 -9.58
CA ILE A 195 0.42 1.95 -10.06
C ILE A 195 -0.47 3.01 -9.42
N VAL A 196 -1.35 3.61 -10.21
CA VAL A 196 -2.23 4.69 -9.77
C VAL A 196 -3.64 4.44 -10.27
N VAL A 197 -4.62 4.62 -9.37
CA VAL A 197 -6.04 4.65 -9.70
C VAL A 197 -6.51 6.08 -9.50
N MET A 198 -7.08 6.66 -10.56
CA MET A 198 -7.51 8.05 -10.65
C MET A 198 -9.01 8.10 -10.96
N ASP A 199 -9.73 9.02 -10.33
CA ASP A 199 -11.07 9.40 -10.79
C ASP A 199 -10.95 10.18 -12.10
N TYR A 200 -11.60 9.68 -13.16
CA TYR A 200 -11.43 10.23 -14.51
C TYR A 200 -11.95 11.67 -14.63
N ASN A 201 -13.03 12.00 -13.92
CA ASN A 201 -13.68 13.30 -14.05
C ASN A 201 -12.88 14.39 -13.32
N SER A 202 -12.63 14.20 -12.02
CA SER A 202 -11.94 15.16 -11.17
C SER A 202 -10.41 15.16 -11.36
N GLY A 203 -9.82 14.01 -11.71
CA GLY A 203 -8.37 13.80 -11.69
C GLY A 203 -7.79 13.51 -10.30
N CYS A 204 -8.64 13.33 -9.28
CA CYS A 204 -8.23 12.91 -7.94
C CYS A 204 -7.63 11.50 -7.98
N ILE A 205 -6.55 11.30 -7.23
CA ILE A 205 -5.97 9.97 -7.04
C ILE A 205 -6.72 9.26 -5.92
N LEU A 206 -7.36 8.14 -6.25
CA LEU A 206 -8.16 7.34 -5.33
C LEU A 206 -7.29 6.39 -4.52
N SER A 207 -6.32 5.76 -5.19
CA SER A 207 -5.33 4.92 -4.54
C SER A 207 -4.07 4.81 -5.40
N TRP A 208 -2.99 4.33 -4.80
CA TRP A 208 -1.74 4.07 -5.50
C TRP A 208 -0.93 3.00 -4.77
N PHE A 209 -0.01 2.36 -5.50
CA PHE A 209 0.88 1.36 -4.93
C PHE A 209 2.24 1.38 -5.64
N LEU A 210 3.32 1.34 -4.86
CA LEU A 210 4.67 1.24 -5.40
C LEU A 210 5.14 -0.21 -5.34
N SER A 211 5.03 -0.90 -6.47
CA SER A 211 5.42 -2.30 -6.59
C SER A 211 6.86 -2.45 -7.12
N PRO A 212 7.66 -3.37 -6.60
CA PRO A 212 8.95 -3.76 -7.18
C PRO A 212 8.79 -4.65 -8.43
N THR A 213 7.58 -5.13 -8.70
CA THR A 213 7.26 -6.07 -9.78
C THR A 213 6.04 -5.57 -10.56
N ARG A 214 6.06 -5.77 -11.88
CA ARG A 214 4.91 -5.47 -12.74
C ARG A 214 4.00 -6.70 -12.77
N ASP A 215 3.06 -6.78 -11.84
CA ASP A 215 2.11 -7.88 -11.81
C ASP A 215 0.67 -7.43 -11.57
N ALA A 216 -0.27 -8.28 -11.99
CA ALA A 216 -1.70 -8.04 -11.89
C ALA A 216 -2.16 -7.94 -10.42
N GLN A 217 -1.42 -8.52 -9.48
CA GLN A 217 -1.80 -8.47 -8.06
C GLN A 217 -1.55 -7.12 -7.43
N ALA A 218 -0.44 -6.47 -7.78
CA ALA A 218 -0.18 -5.11 -7.35
C ALA A 218 -1.29 -4.17 -7.85
N ILE A 219 -1.74 -4.36 -9.10
CA ILE A 219 -2.86 -3.59 -9.66
C ILE A 219 -4.17 -3.92 -8.95
N ALA A 220 -4.49 -5.21 -8.79
CA ALA A 220 -5.67 -5.66 -8.07
C ALA A 220 -5.71 -5.13 -6.62
N TYR A 221 -4.58 -5.15 -5.92
CA TYR A 221 -4.45 -4.57 -4.60
C TYR A 221 -4.74 -3.07 -4.62
N THR A 222 -4.23 -2.36 -5.62
CA THR A 222 -4.46 -0.91 -5.78
C THR A 222 -5.93 -0.61 -6.05
N LEU A 223 -6.60 -1.40 -6.91
CA LEU A 223 -8.03 -1.27 -7.19
C LEU A 223 -8.89 -1.56 -5.96
N ASN A 224 -8.62 -2.65 -5.24
CA ASN A 224 -9.32 -2.97 -3.99
C ASN A 224 -9.09 -1.90 -2.93
N LEU A 225 -7.88 -1.34 -2.85
CA LEU A 225 -7.58 -0.24 -1.95
C LEU A 225 -8.39 1.00 -2.33
N ALA A 226 -8.55 1.31 -3.62
CA ALA A 226 -9.46 2.37 -4.06
C ALA A 226 -10.88 2.07 -3.57
N VAL A 227 -11.45 0.89 -3.82
CA VAL A 227 -12.80 0.52 -3.33
C VAL A 227 -12.94 0.70 -1.82
N GLN A 228 -11.93 0.27 -1.04
CA GLN A 228 -11.94 0.40 0.42
C GLN A 228 -11.86 1.85 0.91
N LEU A 229 -11.04 2.68 0.26
CA LEU A 229 -10.87 4.09 0.64
C LEU A 229 -12.07 4.95 0.21
N THR A 230 -12.70 4.56 -0.89
CA THR A 230 -13.80 5.27 -1.53
C THR A 230 -15.17 4.82 -1.04
N ASN A 231 -15.26 3.64 -0.43
CA ASN A 231 -16.51 2.90 -0.21
C ASN A 231 -17.40 2.89 -1.47
N SER A 232 -16.79 2.85 -2.65
CA SER A 232 -17.45 2.97 -3.94
C SER A 232 -16.85 1.98 -4.94
N THR A 233 -17.63 1.61 -5.94
CA THR A 233 -17.20 0.78 -7.08
C THR A 233 -17.51 1.52 -8.37
N PRO A 234 -16.57 1.58 -9.33
CA PRO A 234 -16.80 2.30 -10.58
C PRO A 234 -17.84 1.58 -11.44
N SER A 235 -18.56 2.29 -12.30
CA SER A 235 -19.29 1.68 -13.41
C SER A 235 -18.37 1.38 -14.59
N ILE A 236 -17.38 2.26 -14.84
CA ILE A 236 -16.43 2.16 -15.94
C ILE A 236 -15.01 2.25 -15.40
N ILE A 237 -14.12 1.40 -15.91
CA ILE A 237 -12.68 1.53 -15.72
C ILE A 237 -11.95 1.65 -17.05
N ILE A 238 -11.10 2.66 -17.15
CA ILE A 238 -10.30 3.00 -18.33
C ILE A 238 -8.85 2.59 -18.08
N SER A 239 -8.23 1.88 -19.02
CA SER A 239 -6.80 1.59 -18.95
C SER A 239 -6.18 1.45 -20.34
N ASP A 240 -4.85 1.35 -20.37
CA ASP A 240 -4.13 0.87 -21.55
C ASP A 240 -4.40 -0.63 -21.82
N HIS A 241 -3.89 -1.14 -22.93
CA HIS A 241 -4.04 -2.52 -23.41
C HIS A 241 -3.17 -3.55 -22.66
N ALA A 242 -2.63 -3.19 -21.50
CA ALA A 242 -1.74 -4.05 -20.72
C ALA A 242 -2.48 -5.28 -20.13
N GLN A 243 -2.01 -6.49 -20.46
CA GLN A 243 -2.64 -7.75 -20.06
C GLN A 243 -2.73 -7.94 -18.54
N ASN A 244 -1.75 -7.44 -17.78
CA ASN A 244 -1.76 -7.42 -16.32
C ASN A 244 -2.89 -6.58 -15.74
N ILE A 245 -3.22 -5.44 -16.36
CA ILE A 245 -4.34 -4.60 -15.94
C ILE A 245 -5.67 -5.33 -16.25
N LYS A 246 -5.83 -5.86 -17.46
CA LYS A 246 -7.00 -6.65 -17.85
C LYS A 246 -7.32 -7.79 -16.88
N LEU A 247 -6.28 -8.54 -16.48
CA LEU A 247 -6.43 -9.62 -15.49
C LEU A 247 -6.80 -9.09 -14.10
N ALA A 248 -6.21 -7.97 -13.68
CA ALA A 248 -6.50 -7.36 -12.39
C ALA A 248 -7.95 -6.88 -12.31
N VAL A 249 -8.40 -6.14 -13.32
CA VAL A 249 -9.78 -5.62 -13.42
C VAL A 249 -10.79 -6.75 -13.39
N LYS A 250 -10.60 -7.79 -14.22
CA LYS A 250 -11.48 -8.97 -14.25
C LYS A 250 -11.57 -9.66 -12.89
N TYR A 251 -10.51 -9.62 -12.08
CA TYR A 251 -10.48 -10.25 -10.76
C TYR A 251 -11.09 -9.39 -9.65
N THR A 252 -10.96 -8.06 -9.73
CA THR A 252 -11.37 -7.16 -8.64
C THR A 252 -12.71 -6.46 -8.85
N LEU A 253 -13.03 -6.17 -10.11
CA LEU A 253 -14.11 -5.26 -10.51
C LEU A 253 -15.00 -5.98 -11.55
N THR A 254 -15.60 -7.09 -11.13
CA THR A 254 -16.34 -8.01 -12.01
C THR A 254 -17.61 -7.42 -12.62
N SER A 255 -18.22 -6.44 -11.95
CA SER A 255 -19.43 -5.76 -12.39
C SER A 255 -19.17 -4.47 -13.18
N CYS A 256 -17.90 -4.11 -13.41
CA CYS A 256 -17.52 -2.85 -14.05
C CYS A 256 -17.24 -3.07 -15.54
N GLN A 257 -17.65 -2.12 -16.37
CA GLN A 257 -17.29 -2.10 -17.78
C GLN A 257 -15.81 -1.71 -17.91
N HIS A 258 -14.97 -2.62 -18.41
CA HIS A 258 -13.56 -2.35 -18.69
C HIS A 258 -13.39 -1.85 -20.13
N ILE A 259 -12.99 -0.59 -20.29
CA ILE A 259 -12.66 0.02 -21.56
C ILE A 259 -11.14 0.12 -21.68
N GLN A 260 -10.57 -0.54 -22.69
CA GLN A 260 -9.18 -0.38 -23.06
C GLN A 260 -9.10 0.63 -24.21
N THR A 261 -8.36 1.72 -24.03
CA THR A 261 -8.33 2.83 -24.99
C THR A 261 -7.09 2.76 -25.86
N ASP A 262 -7.27 2.68 -27.18
CA ASP A 262 -6.21 2.90 -28.15
C ASP A 262 -5.92 4.41 -28.33
N ILE A 263 -4.72 4.74 -28.78
CA ILE A 263 -4.26 6.12 -29.10
C ILE A 263 -5.21 6.81 -30.10
N TYR A 264 -5.93 6.03 -30.94
CA TYR A 264 -6.80 6.49 -32.01
C TYR A 264 -8.27 6.06 -31.85
N SER A 265 -8.68 5.59 -30.67
CA SER A 265 -10.05 5.14 -30.48
C SER A 265 -11.04 6.31 -30.53
N PRO A 266 -12.11 6.27 -31.33
CA PRO A 266 -13.13 7.32 -31.42
C PRO A 266 -13.97 7.46 -30.13
N SER A 267 -13.70 6.64 -29.10
CA SER A 267 -14.32 6.75 -27.79
C SER A 267 -13.96 8.09 -27.11
N LYS A 268 -14.96 8.83 -26.61
CA LYS A 268 -14.78 10.10 -25.85
C LYS A 268 -13.91 9.97 -24.59
N LEU A 269 -13.54 8.76 -24.17
CA LEU A 269 -12.76 8.46 -22.97
C LEU A 269 -11.32 8.11 -23.36
N SER A 270 -10.32 8.77 -22.75
CA SER A 270 -8.89 8.59 -23.10
C SER A 270 -7.99 8.46 -21.88
N ASN A 271 -6.88 7.71 -21.97
CA ASN A 271 -5.92 7.60 -20.86
C ASN A 271 -5.02 8.85 -20.68
N ASN A 272 -5.19 9.87 -21.53
CA ASN A 272 -4.36 11.07 -21.61
C ASN A 272 -4.21 11.82 -20.27
N LYS A 273 -5.25 11.86 -19.43
CA LYS A 273 -5.20 12.53 -18.11
C LYS A 273 -4.17 11.85 -17.19
N LEU A 274 -4.17 10.53 -17.16
CA LEU A 274 -3.28 9.75 -16.31
C LEU A 274 -1.84 9.78 -16.88
N GLU A 275 -1.67 9.75 -18.19
CA GLU A 275 -0.37 9.93 -18.85
C GLU A 275 0.26 11.30 -18.57
N ARG A 276 -0.52 12.38 -18.64
CA ARG A 276 -0.09 13.73 -18.26
C ARG A 276 0.33 13.78 -16.78
N PHE A 277 -0.44 13.14 -15.91
CA PHE A 277 -0.08 13.01 -14.49
C PHE A 277 1.25 12.25 -14.30
N PHE A 278 1.46 11.13 -14.99
CA PHE A 278 2.72 10.38 -14.94
C PHE A 278 3.91 11.17 -15.50
N SER A 279 3.70 11.98 -16.54
CA SER A 279 4.72 12.87 -17.06
C SER A 279 5.13 13.92 -16.03
N ASN A 280 4.15 14.52 -15.34
CA ASN A 280 4.39 15.48 -14.27
C ASN A 280 5.21 14.87 -13.11
N ILE A 281 4.78 13.71 -12.60
CA ILE A 281 5.48 13.08 -11.48
C ILE A 281 6.90 12.65 -11.89
N LYS A 282 7.09 12.08 -13.09
CA LYS A 282 8.43 11.71 -13.59
C LYS A 282 9.35 12.91 -13.72
N SER A 283 8.86 14.06 -14.22
CA SER A 283 9.63 15.29 -14.30
C SER A 283 10.11 15.75 -12.91
N LYS A 284 9.21 15.75 -11.92
CA LYS A 284 9.54 16.10 -10.54
C LYS A 284 10.51 15.12 -9.89
N LEU A 285 10.41 13.82 -10.20
CA LEU A 285 11.32 12.80 -9.72
C LEU A 285 12.69 12.87 -10.40
N LYS A 286 12.77 13.24 -11.68
CA LYS A 286 14.03 13.39 -12.44
C LYS A 286 14.90 14.53 -11.90
N GLN A 287 14.27 15.61 -11.44
CA GLN A 287 14.98 16.73 -10.78
C GLN A 287 15.60 16.32 -9.43
N ARG A 288 15.25 15.16 -8.90
CA ARG A 288 15.88 14.57 -7.73
C ARG A 288 16.89 13.54 -8.22
N ASN A 289 18.02 13.38 -7.54
CA ASN A 289 19.05 12.36 -7.85
C ASN A 289 18.59 10.92 -7.51
N GLY A 290 17.33 10.58 -7.76
CA GLY A 290 16.69 9.32 -7.39
C GLY A 290 16.47 9.14 -5.89
N PHE A 291 15.59 8.20 -5.51
CA PHE A 291 15.47 7.79 -4.12
C PHE A 291 16.54 6.78 -3.77
N LYS A 292 17.14 6.87 -2.57
CA LYS A 292 18.09 5.86 -2.07
C LYS A 292 17.42 4.74 -1.27
N SER A 293 16.15 4.90 -0.90
CA SER A 293 15.38 3.91 -0.15
C SER A 293 13.91 3.90 -0.56
N GLU A 294 13.27 2.72 -0.45
CA GLU A 294 11.83 2.56 -0.68
C GLU A 294 11.01 3.45 0.26
N ILE A 295 11.40 3.54 1.54
CA ILE A 295 10.71 4.35 2.55
C ILE A 295 10.70 5.82 2.13
N SER A 296 11.83 6.35 1.65
CA SER A 296 11.91 7.73 1.17
C SER A 296 11.06 7.96 -0.08
N ALA A 297 11.00 6.98 -0.98
CA ALA A 297 10.17 7.06 -2.18
C ALA A 297 8.69 7.09 -1.80
N ILE A 298 8.23 6.16 -0.97
CA ILE A 298 6.86 6.10 -0.44
C ILE A 298 6.54 7.40 0.28
N ALA A 299 7.43 7.89 1.15
CA ALA A 299 7.18 9.12 1.90
C ALA A 299 6.97 10.34 0.99
N TYR A 300 7.77 10.44 -0.08
CA TYR A 300 7.62 11.49 -1.07
C TYR A 300 6.33 11.36 -1.86
N LEU A 301 6.05 10.17 -2.39
CA LEU A 301 4.86 9.88 -3.18
C LEU A 301 3.59 10.17 -2.38
N THR A 302 3.50 9.72 -1.12
CA THR A 302 2.37 10.00 -0.24
C THR A 302 2.06 11.49 -0.15
N ILE A 303 3.06 12.33 0.15
CA ILE A 303 2.85 13.78 0.25
C ILE A 303 2.52 14.38 -1.11
N PHE A 304 3.13 13.88 -2.18
CA PHE A 304 2.84 14.32 -3.54
C PHE A 304 1.38 14.07 -3.93
N PHE A 305 0.88 12.85 -3.74
CA PHE A 305 -0.49 12.46 -4.04
C PHE A 305 -1.50 13.25 -3.20
N ILE A 306 -1.22 13.42 -1.91
CA ILE A 306 -2.04 14.22 -1.02
C ILE A 306 -2.12 15.68 -1.50
N ALA A 307 -0.98 16.30 -1.82
CA ALA A 307 -0.96 17.68 -2.28
C ALA A 307 -1.68 17.86 -3.64
N HIS A 308 -1.51 16.89 -4.55
CA HIS A 308 -2.21 16.84 -5.83
C HIS A 308 -3.74 16.82 -5.62
N ASN A 309 -4.23 15.90 -4.79
CA ASN A 309 -5.65 15.82 -4.49
C ASN A 309 -6.16 17.11 -3.84
N LEU A 310 -5.47 17.64 -2.82
CA LEU A 310 -5.89 18.87 -2.14
C LEU A 310 -6.05 20.06 -3.10
N LYS A 311 -5.16 20.19 -4.08
CA LYS A 311 -5.25 21.24 -5.11
C LYS A 311 -6.46 21.07 -6.01
N ILE A 312 -6.73 19.85 -6.48
CA ILE A 312 -7.93 19.57 -7.29
C ILE A 312 -9.18 19.92 -6.50
N ILE A 313 -9.19 19.52 -5.24
CA ILE A 313 -10.34 19.66 -4.38
C ILE A 313 -10.61 21.12 -4.00
N SER A 314 -9.58 21.89 -3.67
CA SER A 314 -9.75 23.33 -3.41
C SER A 314 -10.38 24.03 -4.60
N ASN A 315 -10.01 23.61 -5.82
CA ASN A 315 -10.59 24.15 -7.05
C ASN A 315 -12.06 23.72 -7.20
N ILE A 316 -12.38 22.44 -7.00
CA ILE A 316 -13.77 21.92 -7.11
C ILE A 316 -14.70 22.60 -6.10
N LYS A 317 -14.29 22.70 -4.84
CA LYS A 317 -15.11 23.26 -3.77
C LYS A 317 -15.14 24.79 -3.75
N GLN A 318 -14.37 25.45 -4.64
CA GLN A 318 -14.11 26.89 -4.60
C GLN A 318 -13.76 27.38 -3.17
N ALA A 319 -13.07 26.52 -2.42
CA ALA A 319 -12.80 26.72 -1.00
C ALA A 319 -11.31 26.91 -0.79
N SER A 320 -10.94 27.84 0.09
CA SER A 320 -9.54 28.02 0.44
C SER A 320 -8.97 26.73 1.03
N LEU A 321 -7.71 26.45 0.72
CA LEU A 321 -7.01 25.28 1.24
C LEU A 321 -6.94 25.31 2.78
N ASN A 322 -6.93 26.52 3.37
CA ASN A 322 -7.09 26.74 4.81
C ASN A 322 -8.42 26.19 5.32
N THR A 323 -9.52 26.49 4.65
CA THR A 323 -10.87 26.03 5.03
C THR A 323 -10.95 24.50 5.00
N LEU A 324 -10.36 23.86 3.98
CA LEU A 324 -10.27 22.41 3.92
C LEU A 324 -9.49 21.88 5.13
N LEU A 325 -8.25 22.35 5.30
CA LEU A 325 -7.33 21.82 6.31
C LEU A 325 -7.67 22.19 7.75
N ASN A 326 -8.62 23.10 8.00
CA ASN A 326 -9.11 23.43 9.35
C ASN A 326 -9.63 22.20 10.11
N GLN A 327 -10.08 21.17 9.40
CA GLN A 327 -10.51 19.92 10.02
C GLN A 327 -9.34 19.08 10.57
N LEU A 328 -8.08 19.37 10.21
CA LEU A 328 -6.93 18.61 10.69
C LEU A 328 -6.50 19.09 12.09
N SER A 329 -6.56 18.18 13.06
CA SER A 329 -6.14 18.45 14.45
C SER A 329 -4.62 18.52 14.64
N ILE A 330 -3.82 18.31 13.59
CA ILE A 330 -2.35 18.30 13.65
C ILE A 330 -1.81 19.58 12.98
N PRO A 331 -1.39 20.61 13.76
CA PRO A 331 -0.92 21.89 13.21
C PRO A 331 0.24 21.74 12.23
N ILE A 332 1.18 20.83 12.53
CA ILE A 332 2.33 20.51 11.67
C ILE A 332 1.92 20.04 10.28
N LEU A 333 0.90 19.19 10.25
CA LEU A 333 0.38 18.65 9.02
C LEU A 333 -0.34 19.76 8.24
N ARG A 334 -1.17 20.57 8.91
CA ARG A 334 -1.85 21.72 8.30
C ARG A 334 -0.86 22.72 7.70
N GLY A 335 0.12 23.20 8.48
CA GLY A 335 1.08 24.20 8.04
C GLY A 335 1.89 23.76 6.83
N LEU A 336 2.27 22.48 6.78
CA LEU A 336 2.96 21.94 5.61
C LEU A 336 2.05 21.71 4.40
N LEU A 337 0.85 21.15 4.59
CA LEU A 337 -0.06 20.91 3.47
C LEU A 337 -0.46 22.22 2.79
N LEU A 338 -0.58 23.30 3.55
CA LEU A 338 -0.64 24.66 2.99
C LEU A 338 0.61 24.96 2.14
N CYS A 339 1.81 24.79 2.70
CA CYS A 339 3.05 25.10 1.99
C CYS A 339 3.34 24.23 0.74
N VAL A 340 2.77 23.03 0.63
CA VAL A 340 3.06 22.07 -0.47
C VAL A 340 1.98 22.06 -1.55
N ALA A 341 0.76 22.49 -1.23
CA ALA A 341 -0.35 22.55 -2.20
C ALA A 341 -0.39 23.88 -3.00
N PHE A 342 0.31 24.91 -2.54
CA PHE A 342 0.70 26.08 -3.34
C PHE A 342 2.01 25.78 -4.10
#